data_AF-A0AAP2XVW1-F1
#
_entry.id   AF-A0AAP2XVW1-F1
#
_cell.length_a   1.000
_cell.length_b   1.000
_cell.length_c   1.000
_cell.angle_alpha   90.00
_cell.angle_beta   90.00
_cell.angle_gamma   90.00
#
_symmetry.space_group_name_H-M   'P 1'
#
loop_
_entity.id
_entity.type
_entity.pdbx_description
1 polymer ?
#
loop_
_entity_poly.entity_id
_entity_poly.type
_entity_poly.pdbx_seq_one_letter_code
_entity_poly.pdbx_strand_id
1 'polypeptide(L)' 'MSDAHNTQGTPDGDLEADTASGGSPDETTIPDTTDDDDKPVDNPSGG' A
#
# COMPACT_ATOMS: atom_id res chain seq x y z
N MET A 1 20.95 -17.52 -13.33
CA MET A 1 19.95 -17.65 -12.27
C MET A 1 19.01 -16.49 -12.48
N SER A 2 17.85 -16.73 -13.09
CA SER A 2 16.88 -15.68 -13.41
C SER A 2 15.78 -15.77 -12.37
N ASP A 3 15.57 -14.69 -11.61
CA ASP A 3 14.64 -14.63 -10.49
C ASP A 3 13.23 -15.04 -10.93
N ALA A 4 12.85 -16.27 -10.55
CA ALA A 4 11.61 -16.94 -10.97
C ALA A 4 10.37 -16.46 -10.19
N HIS A 5 10.38 -15.23 -9.67
CA HIS A 5 9.36 -14.76 -8.73
C HIS A 5 8.91 -13.32 -8.98
N ASN A 6 8.78 -12.90 -10.23
CA ASN A 6 7.86 -11.79 -10.49
C ASN A 6 6.44 -12.34 -10.73
N THR A 7 5.63 -12.36 -9.68
CA THR A 7 4.20 -12.70 -9.72
C THR A 7 3.35 -11.54 -10.26
N GLN A 8 3.94 -10.37 -10.48
CA GLN A 8 3.24 -9.26 -11.10
C GLN A 8 3.21 -9.50 -12.60
N GLY A 9 2.06 -9.98 -13.08
CA GLY A 9 1.79 -10.15 -14.51
C GLY A 9 2.06 -8.86 -15.27
N THR A 10 2.49 -8.99 -16.52
CA THR A 10 2.62 -7.85 -17.43
C THR A 10 1.25 -7.18 -17.56
N PRO A 11 1.08 -5.90 -17.18
CA PRO A 11 -0.19 -5.24 -17.39
C PRO A 11 -0.43 -5.10 -18.89
N ASP A 12 -1.54 -5.65 -19.38
CA ASP A 12 -1.98 -5.47 -20.76
C ASP A 12 -2.33 -3.98 -20.96
N GLY A 13 -1.68 -3.33 -21.91
CA GLY A 13 -1.53 -1.87 -22.01
C GLY A 13 -2.81 -1.02 -22.12
N ASP A 14 -3.99 -1.65 -22.25
CA ASP A 14 -5.27 -0.98 -22.46
C ASP A 14 -6.36 -1.39 -21.45
N LEU A 15 -6.02 -2.12 -20.38
CA LEU A 15 -6.94 -2.34 -19.27
C LEU A 15 -6.83 -1.14 -18.32
N GLU A 16 -7.70 -0.15 -18.54
CA GLU A 16 -8.02 0.84 -17.51
C GLU A 16 -8.43 0.06 -16.26
N ALA A 17 -7.53 -0.01 -15.28
CA ALA A 17 -7.84 -0.64 -14.01
C ALA A 17 -9.09 0.07 -13.48
N ASP A 18 -10.19 -0.67 -13.35
CA ASP A 18 -11.43 -0.19 -12.73
C ASP A 18 -11.16 -0.06 -11.22
N THR A 19 -10.29 0.89 -10.90
CA THR A 19 -9.99 1.30 -9.55
C THR A 19 -11.26 1.99 -9.11
N ALA A 20 -12.07 1.28 -8.32
CA ALA A 20 -13.06 1.93 -7.48
C ALA A 20 -12.36 3.14 -6.89
N SER A 21 -12.79 4.36 -7.26
CA SER A 21 -12.13 5.62 -6.91
C SER A 21 -11.90 5.63 -5.41
N GLY A 22 -10.73 5.14 -4.99
CA GLY A 22 -10.36 5.00 -3.60
C GLY A 22 -10.16 6.41 -3.12
N GLY A 23 -11.26 7.03 -2.67
CA GLY A 23 -11.25 8.40 -2.20
C GLY A 23 -10.07 8.55 -1.26
N SER A 24 -9.33 9.64 -1.40
CA SER A 24 -8.31 9.98 -0.44
C SER A 24 -8.90 9.78 0.95
N PRO A 25 -8.22 9.02 1.83
CA PRO A 25 -8.72 8.88 3.19
C PRO A 25 -8.97 10.29 3.71
N ASP A 26 -10.17 10.54 4.22
CA ASP A 26 -10.47 11.83 4.81
C ASP A 26 -9.41 12.07 5.90
N GLU A 27 -8.77 13.25 5.92
CA GLU A 27 -7.66 13.55 6.84
C GLU A 27 -8.06 13.35 8.30
N THR A 28 -9.37 13.34 8.59
CA THR A 28 -9.92 13.04 9.92
C THR A 28 -9.91 11.55 10.30
N THR A 29 -9.65 10.66 9.34
CA THR A 29 -9.69 9.20 9.48
C THR A 29 -8.35 8.52 9.26
N ILE A 30 -7.29 9.28 8.93
CA ILE A 30 -5.93 8.72 8.80
C ILE A 30 -5.41 8.44 10.22
N PRO A 31 -5.21 7.16 10.60
CA PRO A 31 -4.62 6.85 11.88
C PRO A 31 -3.18 7.37 11.89
N ASP A 32 -2.73 7.86 13.04
CA ASP A 32 -1.34 8.28 13.19
C ASP A 32 -0.42 7.06 13.05
N THR A 33 0.32 7.02 11.95
CA THR A 33 1.26 5.93 11.64
C THR A 33 2.67 6.26 12.11
N THR A 34 2.88 7.42 12.70
CA THR A 34 4.19 7.95 13.05
C THR A 34 4.19 8.41 14.52
N ASP A 35 5.28 8.18 15.25
CA ASP A 35 5.43 8.65 16.62
C ASP A 35 6.00 10.08 16.69
N ASP A 36 6.17 10.60 17.91
CA ASP A 36 6.71 11.95 18.17
C ASP A 36 8.17 12.13 17.68
N ASP A 37 8.89 11.03 17.39
CA ASP A 37 10.26 11.03 16.88
C ASP A 37 10.32 10.86 15.34
N ASP A 38 9.18 11.04 14.65
CA ASP A 38 9.01 10.81 13.21
C ASP A 38 9.27 9.35 12.77
N LYS A 39 9.12 8.37 13.68
CA LYS A 39 9.32 6.94 13.37
C LYS A 39 8.00 6.20 13.17
N PRO A 40 7.99 5.15 12.34
CA PRO A 40 6.80 4.30 12.22
C PRO A 40 6.42 3.70 13.58
N VAL A 41 5.12 3.77 13.93
CA VAL A 41 4.61 3.14 15.16
C VAL A 41 4.74 1.62 15.11
N ASP A 42 4.98 0.99 16.26
CA ASP A 42 5.11 -0.46 16.36
C ASP A 42 3.80 -1.17 15.99
N ASN A 43 3.88 -2.20 15.13
CA ASN A 43 2.72 -3.02 14.78
C ASN A 43 2.43 -4.08 15.87
N PRO A 44 1.31 -3.98 16.62
CA PRO A 44 0.99 -4.93 17.67
C PRO A 44 0.66 -6.35 17.16
N SER A 45 0.37 -6.53 15.86
CA SER A 45 0.09 -7.85 15.28
C SER A 45 1.33 -8.69 14.98
N GLY A 46 2.54 -8.17 15.23
CA GLY A 46 3.83 -8.79 14.86
C GLY A 46 4.46 -9.71 15.91
N GLY A 47 3.71 -10.07 16.95
CA GLY A 47 4.18 -10.94 18.05
C GLY A 47 4.23 -12.42 17.70
#